data_AF-A0AAV8FQW9-F1
#
_entry.id   AF-A0AAV8FQW9-F1
#
_cell.length_a   1.000
_cell.length_b   1.000
_cell.length_c   1.000
_cell.angle_alpha   90.00
_cell.angle_beta   90.00
_cell.angle_gamma   90.00
#
_symmetry.space_group_name_H-M   'P 1'
#
loop_
_entity.id
_entity.type
_entity.pdbx_description
1 polymer ?
#
loop_
_entity_poly.entity_id
_entity_poly.type
_entity_poly.pdbx_seq_one_letter_code
_entity_poly.pdbx_strand_id
1 'polypeptide(L)'
;MPKYNGGLGIPNLRTHNEALLAKWIWVLGTKPDSVWSTTVFDLFGTRDHNLLHSNSSISTILADLLKTKAIFQPMVGSHGLRPTIAWNWTSDQQFTVASAYKIMAWTGVFCPYHKQLWKLKAPPKVTLFLWLLLRDKLLTQHNLAKRGWPTIQACKLCQLQEIETADHLFVSCPFAKEILTRMTAYFNVTLHSSNSHVLNVWQTTRQNLPNQQREMWSTLWAATCWTIWKHRCSVVFDNKRPSLRQVFTDIQSNTRLWILS
;
A
#
# COMPACT_ATOMS: atom_id res chain seq x y z
N MET A 1 -4.65 4.19 -3.95
CA MET A 1 -3.25 3.70 -4.07
C MET A 1 -3.30 2.24 -4.52
N PRO A 2 -2.55 1.86 -5.57
CA PRO A 2 -2.57 0.49 -6.11
C PRO A 2 -2.05 -0.57 -5.12
N LYS A 3 -2.47 -1.83 -5.30
CA LYS A 3 -2.02 -2.94 -4.43
C LYS A 3 -0.50 -3.13 -4.44
N TYR A 4 0.15 -2.99 -5.59
CA TYR A 4 1.61 -3.16 -5.71
C TYR A 4 2.44 -2.06 -5.01
N ASN A 5 1.83 -0.91 -4.72
CA ASN A 5 2.38 0.12 -3.84
C ASN A 5 2.02 -0.11 -2.36
N GLY A 6 1.36 -1.21 -2.01
CA GLY A 6 0.82 -1.39 -0.67
C GLY A 6 -0.37 -0.48 -0.40
N GLY A 7 -1.29 -0.35 -1.36
CA GLY A 7 -2.62 0.23 -1.18
C GLY A 7 -3.74 -0.82 -1.24
N LEU A 8 -4.98 -0.40 -1.01
CA LEU A 8 -6.15 -1.28 -1.01
C LEU A 8 -6.58 -1.76 -2.42
N GLY A 9 -6.01 -1.18 -3.47
CA GLY A 9 -6.45 -1.41 -4.84
C GLY A 9 -7.67 -0.59 -5.25
N ILE A 10 -8.19 0.26 -4.35
CA ILE A 10 -9.22 1.23 -4.68
C ILE A 10 -8.58 2.34 -5.54
N PRO A 11 -9.09 2.58 -6.77
CA PRO A 11 -8.58 3.65 -7.62
C PRO A 11 -8.78 5.03 -6.96
N ASN A 12 -7.79 5.91 -7.09
CA ASN A 12 -7.99 7.32 -6.73
C ASN A 12 -8.76 7.98 -7.87
N LEU A 13 -10.01 8.38 -7.64
CA LEU A 13 -10.88 8.98 -8.66
C LEU A 13 -10.28 10.28 -9.22
N ARG A 14 -9.62 11.10 -8.40
CA ARG A 14 -8.95 12.32 -8.86
C ARG A 14 -7.82 11.98 -9.83
N THR A 15 -6.94 11.05 -9.44
CA THR A 15 -5.84 10.59 -10.29
C THR A 15 -6.34 9.89 -11.55
N HIS A 16 -7.48 9.20 -11.48
CA HIS A 16 -8.10 8.58 -12.64
C HIS A 16 -8.69 9.61 -13.60
N ASN A 17 -9.34 10.65 -13.08
CA ASN A 17 -9.81 11.78 -13.87
C ASN A 17 -8.65 12.52 -14.53
N GLU A 18 -7.55 12.75 -13.82
CA GLU A 18 -6.31 13.30 -14.38
C GLU A 18 -5.75 12.40 -15.50
N ALA A 19 -5.78 11.08 -15.34
CA ALA A 19 -5.40 10.13 -16.39
C ALA A 19 -6.31 10.19 -17.63
N LEU A 20 -7.60 10.44 -17.43
CA LEU A 20 -8.54 10.64 -18.53
C LEU A 20 -8.32 11.97 -19.25
N LEU A 21 -8.06 13.05 -18.50
CA LEU A 21 -7.71 14.36 -19.07
C LEU A 21 -6.40 14.30 -19.87
N ALA A 22 -5.40 13.58 -19.35
CA ALA A 22 -4.13 13.34 -20.03
C ALA A 22 -4.31 12.68 -21.42
N LYS A 23 -5.32 11.82 -21.59
CA LYS A 23 -5.64 11.21 -22.89
C LYS A 23 -5.94 12.26 -23.96
N TRP A 24 -6.61 13.36 -23.58
CA TRP A 24 -6.97 14.41 -24.52
C TRP A 24 -5.77 15.27 -24.92
N ILE A 25 -4.79 15.47 -24.02
CA ILE A 25 -3.49 16.05 -24.38
C ILE A 25 -2.74 15.16 -25.37
N TRP A 26 -2.73 13.85 -25.13
CA TRP A 26 -2.12 12.90 -26.06
C TRP A 26 -2.75 12.97 -27.46
N VAL A 27 -4.09 13.02 -27.54
CA VAL A 27 -4.80 13.16 -28.84
C VAL A 27 -4.45 14.48 -29.52
N LEU A 28 -4.34 15.59 -28.78
CA LEU A 28 -3.93 16.88 -29.33
C LEU A 28 -2.54 16.84 -29.97
N GLY A 29 -1.58 16.15 -29.34
CA GLY A 29 -0.21 16.06 -29.85
C GLY A 29 0.00 15.03 -30.95
N THR A 30 -0.82 13.97 -31.02
CA THR A 30 -0.63 12.85 -31.96
C THR A 30 -1.62 12.81 -33.13
N LYS A 31 -2.77 13.46 -32.99
CA LYS A 31 -3.84 13.49 -34.00
C LYS A 31 -4.35 14.92 -34.20
N PRO A 32 -3.54 15.83 -34.78
CA PRO A 32 -3.90 17.24 -34.93
C PRO A 32 -5.13 17.47 -35.80
N ASP A 33 -5.42 16.57 -36.73
CA ASP A 33 -6.56 16.67 -37.66
C ASP A 33 -7.86 16.04 -37.12
N SER A 34 -7.85 15.53 -35.89
CA SER A 34 -9.07 14.98 -35.28
C SER A 34 -10.09 16.07 -34.97
N VAL A 35 -11.39 15.75 -35.01
CA VAL A 35 -12.48 16.70 -34.69
C VAL A 35 -12.26 17.38 -33.34
N TRP A 36 -11.77 16.63 -32.34
CA TRP A 36 -11.41 17.19 -31.04
C TRP A 36 -10.30 18.22 -31.16
N SER A 37 -9.21 17.87 -31.82
CA SER A 37 -8.04 18.74 -31.98
C SER A 37 -8.37 20.00 -32.77
N THR A 38 -9.12 19.89 -33.88
CA THR A 38 -9.57 21.04 -34.67
C THR A 38 -10.48 21.95 -33.86
N THR A 39 -11.46 21.38 -33.14
CA THR A 39 -12.36 22.16 -32.27
C THR A 39 -11.60 22.92 -31.19
N VAL A 40 -10.60 22.26 -30.57
CA VAL A 40 -9.71 22.91 -29.60
C VAL A 40 -8.94 24.04 -30.28
N PHE A 41 -8.24 23.80 -31.39
CA PHE A 41 -7.47 24.85 -32.07
C PHE A 41 -8.32 26.04 -32.52
N ASP A 42 -9.54 25.79 -33.00
CA ASP A 42 -10.50 26.82 -33.40
C ASP A 42 -10.97 27.65 -32.20
N LEU A 43 -11.20 27.02 -31.04
CA LEU A 43 -11.50 27.71 -29.78
C LEU A 43 -10.32 28.57 -29.27
N PHE A 44 -9.07 28.19 -29.56
CA PHE A 44 -7.87 28.93 -29.15
C PHE A 44 -7.38 29.96 -30.15
N GLY A 45 -7.85 29.91 -31.40
CA GLY A 45 -7.35 30.76 -32.48
C GLY A 45 -5.88 30.51 -32.83
N THR A 46 -5.30 29.39 -32.39
CA THR A 46 -3.92 29.00 -32.72
C THR A 46 -3.84 27.51 -33.03
N ARG A 47 -3.07 27.16 -34.08
CA ARG A 47 -2.65 25.78 -34.38
C ARG A 47 -1.29 25.45 -33.78
N ASP A 48 -0.79 26.32 -32.93
CA ASP A 48 0.55 26.17 -32.38
C ASP A 48 0.53 25.04 -31.35
N HIS A 49 1.37 24.01 -31.56
CA HIS A 49 1.53 22.89 -30.62
C HIS A 49 2.01 23.36 -29.24
N ASN A 50 2.42 24.63 -29.13
CA ASN A 50 2.73 25.36 -27.91
C ASN A 50 1.49 25.88 -27.15
N LEU A 51 0.35 25.17 -27.18
CA LEU A 51 -0.78 25.33 -26.23
C LEU A 51 -0.33 25.30 -24.75
N LEU A 52 0.90 24.87 -24.52
CA LEU A 52 1.65 24.92 -23.28
C LEU A 52 1.96 26.35 -22.78
N HIS A 53 1.81 27.42 -23.58
CA HIS A 53 2.29 28.76 -23.20
C HIS A 53 1.26 29.91 -23.30
N SER A 54 0.00 29.67 -23.67
CA SER A 54 -0.98 30.76 -23.88
C SER A 54 -1.67 31.24 -22.60
N ASN A 55 -1.63 32.56 -22.35
CA ASN A 55 -2.15 33.24 -21.15
C ASN A 55 -3.57 33.83 -21.30
N SER A 56 -4.38 33.40 -22.27
CA SER A 56 -5.76 33.91 -22.35
C SER A 56 -6.65 33.26 -21.27
N SER A 57 -7.71 33.96 -20.90
CA SER A 57 -8.64 33.61 -19.83
C SER A 57 -9.48 32.39 -20.22
N ILE A 58 -9.00 31.18 -19.94
CA ILE A 58 -9.57 29.98 -20.56
C ILE A 58 -10.46 29.21 -19.57
N SER A 59 -11.60 28.73 -20.09
CA SER A 59 -12.58 27.85 -19.46
C SER A 59 -11.99 26.82 -18.48
N THR A 60 -12.75 26.49 -17.44
CA THR A 60 -12.40 25.49 -16.40
C THR A 60 -11.82 24.19 -16.97
N ILE A 61 -12.27 23.79 -18.15
CA ILE A 61 -11.84 22.58 -18.87
C ILE A 61 -10.34 22.63 -19.21
N LEU A 62 -9.77 23.77 -19.58
CA LEU A 62 -8.33 23.85 -19.86
C LEU A 62 -7.49 24.10 -18.65
N ALA A 63 -8.00 24.79 -17.63
CA ALA A 63 -7.33 24.77 -16.34
C ALA A 63 -7.16 23.32 -15.85
N ASP A 64 -8.16 22.46 -16.10
CA ASP A 64 -8.11 21.04 -15.77
C ASP A 64 -7.20 20.22 -16.70
N LEU A 65 -7.19 20.49 -18.01
CA LEU A 65 -6.24 19.86 -18.93
C LEU A 65 -4.80 20.26 -18.60
N LEU A 66 -4.52 21.55 -18.40
CA LEU A 66 -3.18 22.07 -18.10
C LEU A 66 -2.60 21.53 -16.78
N LYS A 67 -3.43 21.13 -15.81
CA LYS A 67 -2.94 20.39 -14.62
C LYS A 67 -2.21 19.09 -14.98
N THR A 68 -2.59 18.45 -16.08
CA THR A 68 -1.99 17.18 -16.54
C THR A 68 -0.81 17.38 -17.49
N LYS A 69 -0.53 18.63 -17.88
CA LYS A 69 0.55 19.02 -18.78
C LYS A 69 1.94 18.60 -18.27
N ALA A 70 2.17 18.72 -16.96
CA ALA A 70 3.45 18.35 -16.34
C ALA A 70 3.81 16.88 -16.56
N ILE A 71 2.83 16.01 -16.81
CA ILE A 71 3.05 14.58 -17.09
C ILE A 71 3.72 14.40 -18.46
N PHE A 72 3.38 15.24 -19.44
CA PHE A 72 3.88 15.12 -20.82
C PHE A 72 5.12 15.97 -21.09
N GLN A 73 5.44 16.96 -20.26
CA GLN A 73 6.63 17.81 -20.43
C GLN A 73 7.94 17.02 -20.61
N PRO A 74 8.21 15.92 -19.88
CA PRO A 74 9.42 15.11 -20.07
C PRO A 74 9.42 14.27 -21.35
N MET A 75 8.30 14.21 -22.09
CA MET A 75 8.07 13.32 -23.24
C MET A 75 8.02 14.06 -24.57
N VAL A 76 8.11 15.38 -24.55
CA VAL A 76 8.24 16.20 -25.76
C VAL A 76 9.71 16.13 -26.18
N GLY A 77 10.00 15.45 -27.29
CA GLY A 77 11.34 15.44 -27.86
C GLY A 77 11.76 16.85 -28.30
N SER A 78 12.89 17.34 -27.81
CA SER A 78 13.43 18.68 -28.08
C SER A 78 14.00 18.87 -29.50
N HIS A 79 13.84 17.89 -30.40
CA HIS A 79 14.60 17.81 -31.65
C HIS A 79 13.69 17.49 -32.84
N GLY A 80 13.16 18.53 -33.50
CA GLY A 80 12.51 18.44 -34.80
C GLY A 80 11.49 19.56 -35.09
N LEU A 81 11.23 19.80 -36.39
CA LEU A 81 10.22 20.75 -36.90
C LEU A 81 8.77 20.37 -36.55
N ARG A 82 8.55 19.18 -35.97
CA ARG A 82 7.27 18.73 -35.39
C ARG A 82 7.54 18.00 -34.07
N PRO A 83 6.93 18.40 -32.95
CA PRO A 83 7.09 17.70 -31.68
C PRO A 83 6.39 16.34 -31.74
N THR A 84 7.14 15.26 -31.93
CA THR A 84 6.61 13.90 -31.81
C THR A 84 6.55 13.54 -30.33
N ILE A 85 5.35 13.45 -29.77
CA ILE A 85 5.15 12.99 -28.38
C ILE A 85 5.19 11.46 -28.37
N ALA A 86 6.06 10.89 -27.54
CA ALA A 86 6.17 9.44 -27.35
C ALA A 86 5.87 9.05 -25.90
N TRP A 87 5.05 8.02 -25.70
CA TRP A 87 4.70 7.57 -24.36
C TRP A 87 5.70 6.51 -23.86
N ASN A 88 6.78 6.95 -23.23
CA ASN A 88 7.91 6.10 -22.82
C ASN A 88 7.59 5.05 -21.72
N TRP A 89 6.33 4.94 -21.30
CA TRP A 89 5.90 4.01 -20.24
C TRP A 89 5.12 2.81 -20.77
N THR A 90 5.07 2.63 -22.08
CA THR A 90 4.64 1.41 -22.75
C THR A 90 5.67 1.03 -23.82
N SER A 91 5.77 -0.26 -24.13
CA SER A 91 6.74 -0.77 -25.12
C SER A 91 6.41 -0.35 -26.55
N ASP A 92 5.12 -0.13 -26.84
CA ASP A 92 4.61 0.33 -28.13
C ASP A 92 4.62 1.87 -28.26
N GLN A 93 5.12 2.57 -27.24
CA GLN A 93 5.13 4.03 -27.14
C GLN A 93 3.75 4.69 -27.26
N GLN A 94 2.67 3.92 -27.03
CA GLN A 94 1.29 4.42 -27.08
C GLN A 94 0.77 4.78 -25.68
N PHE A 95 0.12 5.95 -25.60
CA PHE A 95 -0.56 6.34 -24.37
C PHE A 95 -1.74 5.41 -24.08
N THR A 96 -1.86 5.01 -22.80
CA THR A 96 -3.09 4.43 -22.27
C THR A 96 -3.44 5.10 -20.95
N VAL A 97 -4.74 5.24 -20.67
CA VAL A 97 -5.22 5.75 -19.37
C VAL A 97 -4.68 4.89 -18.22
N ALA A 98 -4.54 3.57 -18.45
CA ALA A 98 -4.01 2.64 -17.48
C ALA A 98 -2.53 2.88 -17.15
N SER A 99 -1.67 3.08 -18.15
CA SER A 99 -0.25 3.39 -17.93
C SER A 99 -0.08 4.77 -17.29
N ALA A 100 -0.83 5.77 -17.74
CA ALA A 100 -0.83 7.11 -17.16
C ALA A 100 -1.23 7.10 -15.68
N TYR A 101 -2.33 6.42 -15.34
CA TYR A 101 -2.78 6.27 -13.97
C TYR A 101 -1.72 5.58 -13.09
N LYS A 102 -1.03 4.53 -13.59
CA LYS A 102 0.00 3.83 -12.82
C LYS A 102 1.15 4.75 -12.41
N ILE A 103 1.58 5.65 -13.28
CA ILE A 103 2.67 6.60 -13.01
C ILE A 103 2.19 7.70 -12.07
N MET A 104 1.02 8.28 -12.30
CA MET A 104 0.48 9.32 -11.42
C MET A 104 0.16 8.80 -10.02
N ALA A 105 -0.29 7.56 -9.91
CA ALA A 105 -0.57 6.91 -8.64
C ALA A 105 0.68 6.33 -7.96
N TRP A 106 1.85 6.41 -8.62
CA TRP A 106 3.11 5.92 -8.08
C TRP A 106 3.62 6.87 -7.00
N THR A 107 3.83 6.34 -5.80
CA THR A 107 4.29 7.14 -4.66
C THR A 107 5.79 6.98 -4.39
N GLY A 108 6.56 6.40 -5.31
CA GLY A 108 7.97 6.05 -5.08
C GLY A 108 8.18 4.80 -4.22
N VAL A 109 7.12 4.22 -3.65
CA VAL A 109 7.22 3.12 -2.68
C VAL A 109 6.60 1.85 -3.25
N PHE A 110 7.43 0.81 -3.38
CA PHE A 110 7.00 -0.55 -3.72
C PHE A 110 6.70 -1.35 -2.44
N CYS A 111 5.59 -2.09 -2.42
CA CYS A 111 5.33 -3.06 -1.35
C CYS A 111 5.72 -4.46 -1.84
N PRO A 112 6.85 -5.02 -1.39
CA PRO A 112 7.33 -6.32 -1.86
C PRO A 112 6.37 -7.47 -1.55
N TYR A 113 5.53 -7.34 -0.52
CA TYR A 113 4.67 -8.42 -0.02
C TYR A 113 3.21 -8.30 -0.39
N HIS A 114 2.85 -7.36 -1.28
CA HIS A 114 1.45 -7.12 -1.60
C HIS A 114 0.74 -8.37 -2.15
N LYS A 115 1.42 -9.18 -2.98
CA LYS A 115 0.81 -10.39 -3.55
C LYS A 115 0.47 -11.40 -2.46
N GLN A 116 1.40 -11.62 -1.53
CA GLN A 116 1.25 -12.54 -0.41
C GLN A 116 0.15 -12.05 0.54
N LEU A 117 0.13 -10.76 0.86
CA LEU A 117 -0.89 -10.15 1.71
C LEU A 117 -2.29 -10.34 1.13
N TRP A 118 -2.49 -9.99 -0.16
CA TRP A 118 -3.82 -10.01 -0.77
C TRP A 118 -4.30 -11.41 -1.20
N LYS A 119 -3.41 -12.42 -1.20
CA LYS A 119 -3.74 -13.84 -1.44
C LYS A 119 -3.90 -14.64 -0.16
N LEU A 120 -3.69 -14.02 1.00
CA LEU A 120 -3.74 -14.67 2.29
C LEU A 120 -5.12 -15.30 2.54
N LYS A 121 -5.14 -16.54 3.02
CA LYS A 121 -6.35 -17.19 3.55
C LYS A 121 -6.72 -16.58 4.90
N ALA A 122 -7.36 -15.41 4.88
CA ALA A 122 -7.90 -14.77 6.07
C ALA A 122 -9.09 -13.88 5.72
N PRO A 123 -9.97 -13.58 6.69
CA PRO A 123 -11.08 -12.65 6.48
C PRO A 123 -10.58 -11.28 6.01
N PRO A 124 -11.32 -10.56 5.15
CA PRO A 124 -10.89 -9.25 4.62
C PRO A 124 -10.48 -8.23 5.69
N LYS A 125 -11.14 -8.26 6.86
CA LYS A 125 -10.80 -7.41 8.02
C LYS A 125 -9.39 -7.66 8.56
N VAL A 126 -8.91 -8.91 8.52
CA VAL A 126 -7.58 -9.30 8.97
C VAL A 126 -6.54 -8.87 7.95
N THR A 127 -6.82 -9.04 6.66
CA THR A 127 -5.96 -8.55 5.59
C THR A 127 -5.82 -7.03 5.62
N LEU A 128 -6.91 -6.30 5.90
CA LEU A 128 -6.88 -4.85 6.12
C LEU A 128 -6.06 -4.47 7.35
N PHE A 129 -6.19 -5.21 8.45
CA PHE A 129 -5.38 -5.02 9.65
C PHE A 129 -3.88 -5.20 9.37
N LEU A 130 -3.49 -6.29 8.70
CA LEU A 130 -2.11 -6.53 8.32
C LEU A 130 -1.62 -5.46 7.35
N TRP A 131 -2.47 -4.96 6.46
CA TRP A 131 -2.15 -3.83 5.61
C TRP A 131 -1.85 -2.55 6.40
N LEU A 132 -2.58 -2.28 7.49
CA LEU A 132 -2.27 -1.17 8.40
C LEU A 132 -0.96 -1.40 9.17
N LEU A 133 -0.69 -2.65 9.56
CA LEU A 133 0.58 -3.05 10.16
C LEU A 133 1.76 -2.79 9.20
N LEU A 134 1.62 -3.18 7.92
CA LEU A 134 2.63 -2.93 6.88
C LEU A 134 3.02 -1.46 6.75
N ARG A 135 2.11 -0.55 7.07
CA ARG A 135 2.25 0.90 6.88
C ARG A 135 2.61 1.65 8.15
N ASP A 136 2.87 0.94 9.25
CA ASP A 136 3.03 1.52 10.59
C ASP A 136 1.86 2.47 10.94
N LYS A 137 0.62 2.04 10.67
CA LYS A 137 -0.60 2.83 10.91
C LYS A 137 -1.50 2.27 12.01
N LEU A 138 -1.10 1.18 12.66
CA LEU A 138 -1.80 0.68 13.85
C LEU A 138 -1.73 1.69 15.00
N LEU A 139 -2.76 1.69 15.84
CA LEU A 139 -2.89 2.57 17.02
C LEU A 139 -2.11 2.02 18.22
N THR A 140 -0.83 1.75 18.02
CA THR A 140 0.12 1.45 19.09
C THR A 140 0.38 2.71 19.92
N GLN A 141 0.88 2.57 21.15
CA GLN A 141 1.23 3.76 21.97
C GLN A 141 2.22 4.68 21.22
N HIS A 142 3.21 4.11 20.53
CA HIS A 142 4.15 4.87 19.70
C HIS A 142 3.44 5.73 18.63
N ASN A 143 2.51 5.16 17.88
CA ASN A 143 1.81 5.87 16.81
C ASN A 143 0.74 6.83 17.31
N LEU A 144 0.20 6.60 18.50
CA LEU A 144 -0.67 7.55 19.20
C LEU A 144 0.13 8.77 19.69
N ALA A 145 1.31 8.55 20.27
CA ALA A 145 2.22 9.63 20.69
C ALA A 145 2.60 10.54 19.52
N LYS A 146 2.94 9.97 18.34
CA LYS A 146 3.20 10.74 17.11
C LYS A 146 2.02 11.63 16.67
N ARG A 147 0.79 11.33 17.12
CA ARG A 147 -0.43 12.11 16.82
C ARG A 147 -0.80 13.08 17.94
N GLY A 148 0.05 13.27 18.94
CA GLY A 148 -0.18 14.18 20.07
C GLY A 148 -1.13 13.63 21.14
N TRP A 149 -1.41 12.32 21.15
CA TRP A 149 -2.21 11.73 22.22
C TRP A 149 -1.38 11.53 23.50
N PRO A 150 -1.95 11.78 24.69
CA PRO A 150 -1.29 11.44 25.95
C PRO A 150 -1.19 9.92 26.06
N THR A 151 0.04 9.40 26.15
CA THR A 151 0.30 7.96 26.13
C THR A 151 1.21 7.55 27.28
N ILE A 152 0.94 6.37 27.84
CA ILE A 152 1.83 5.70 28.78
C ILE A 152 2.79 4.86 27.95
N GLN A 153 4.10 5.13 28.04
CA GLN A 153 5.14 4.41 27.29
C GLN A 153 5.47 3.03 27.90
N ALA A 154 4.44 2.24 28.21
CA ALA A 154 4.60 0.89 28.71
C ALA A 154 3.64 -0.06 27.98
N CYS A 155 4.18 -1.17 27.49
CA CYS A 155 3.39 -2.22 26.87
C CYS A 155 2.52 -2.93 27.90
N LYS A 156 1.21 -2.93 27.67
CA LYS A 156 0.24 -3.56 28.60
C LYS A 156 0.25 -5.09 28.56
N LEU A 157 0.84 -5.71 27.53
CA LEU A 157 0.94 -7.16 27.44
C LEU A 157 2.08 -7.75 28.28
N CYS A 158 3.30 -7.23 28.15
CA CYS A 158 4.43 -7.70 28.96
C CYS A 158 4.55 -6.98 30.31
N GLN A 159 3.85 -5.85 30.48
CA GLN A 159 3.90 -5.03 31.70
C GLN A 159 5.32 -4.51 32.04
N LEU A 160 6.23 -4.54 31.06
CA LEU A 160 7.55 -3.94 31.16
C LEU A 160 7.53 -2.48 30.67
N GLN A 161 8.50 -1.69 31.12
CA GLN A 161 8.67 -0.29 30.74
C GLN A 161 9.36 -0.17 29.37
N GLU A 162 8.73 -0.74 28.35
CA GLU A 162 9.15 -0.65 26.95
C GLU A 162 8.09 0.07 26.12
N ILE A 163 8.53 0.85 25.13
CA ILE A 163 7.65 1.55 24.21
C ILE A 163 6.90 0.52 23.35
N GLU A 164 5.58 0.57 23.40
CA GLU A 164 4.73 -0.28 22.56
C GLU A 164 4.77 0.22 21.10
N THR A 165 5.74 -0.29 20.33
CA THR A 165 5.79 -0.23 18.87
C THR A 165 5.14 -1.47 18.25
N ALA A 166 4.92 -1.47 16.94
CA ALA A 166 4.43 -2.67 16.25
C ALA A 166 5.43 -3.84 16.36
N ASP A 167 6.71 -3.56 16.18
CA ASP A 167 7.78 -4.56 16.29
C ASP A 167 7.90 -5.11 17.72
N HIS A 168 7.80 -4.24 18.74
CA HIS A 168 7.70 -4.72 20.11
C HIS A 168 6.47 -5.60 20.27
N LEU A 169 5.28 -5.10 19.93
CA LEU A 169 4.02 -5.78 20.19
C LEU A 169 3.93 -7.19 19.58
N PHE A 170 4.47 -7.39 18.38
CA PHE A 170 4.34 -8.65 17.65
C PHE A 170 5.58 -9.53 17.65
N VAL A 171 6.77 -8.99 17.96
CA VAL A 171 8.04 -9.74 17.85
C VAL A 171 8.87 -9.65 19.14
N SER A 172 9.18 -8.45 19.62
CA SER A 172 10.17 -8.30 20.71
C SER A 172 9.58 -8.48 22.10
N CYS A 173 8.27 -8.24 22.27
CA CYS A 173 7.54 -8.35 23.52
C CYS A 173 7.66 -9.76 24.09
N PRO A 174 8.05 -9.95 25.37
CA PRO A 174 8.13 -11.27 25.99
C PRO A 174 6.85 -12.10 25.85
N PHE A 175 5.68 -11.45 25.96
CA PHE A 175 4.39 -12.11 25.75
C PHE A 175 4.24 -12.65 24.31
N ALA A 176 4.62 -11.85 23.31
CA ALA A 176 4.58 -12.27 21.91
C ALA A 176 5.66 -13.31 21.58
N LYS A 177 6.86 -13.22 22.17
CA LYS A 177 7.94 -14.19 21.99
C LYS A 177 7.52 -15.60 22.44
N GLU A 178 6.89 -15.73 23.60
CA GLU A 178 6.37 -17.01 24.07
C GLU A 178 5.37 -17.62 23.09
N ILE A 179 4.51 -16.78 22.52
CA ILE A 179 3.54 -17.16 21.49
C ILE A 179 4.25 -17.64 20.22
N LEU A 180 5.21 -16.87 19.71
CA LEU A 180 5.94 -17.19 18.49
C LEU A 180 6.80 -18.45 18.63
N THR A 181 7.48 -18.64 19.76
CA THR A 181 8.31 -19.83 20.02
C THR A 181 7.50 -21.12 19.88
N ARG A 182 6.26 -21.14 20.40
CA ARG A 182 5.39 -22.32 20.25
C ARG A 182 4.93 -22.54 18.82
N MET A 183 4.70 -21.48 18.06
CA MET A 183 4.34 -21.60 16.65
C MET A 183 5.49 -22.12 15.82
N THR A 184 6.69 -21.57 16.02
CA THR A 184 7.86 -21.95 15.23
C THR A 184 8.30 -23.38 15.56
N ALA A 185 8.10 -23.84 16.80
CA ALA A 185 8.29 -25.24 17.17
C ALA A 185 7.43 -26.21 16.34
N TYR A 186 6.19 -25.84 16.00
CA TYR A 186 5.31 -26.69 15.16
C TYR A 186 5.86 -26.87 13.73
N PHE A 187 6.59 -25.88 13.22
CA PHE A 187 7.19 -25.93 11.87
C PHE A 187 8.66 -26.34 11.89
N ASN A 188 9.23 -26.63 13.06
CA ASN A 188 10.67 -26.85 13.25
C ASN A 188 11.53 -25.75 12.59
N VAL A 189 11.14 -24.49 12.78
CA VAL A 189 11.82 -23.32 12.21
C VAL A 189 12.33 -22.41 13.33
N THR A 190 13.42 -21.70 13.08
CA THR A 190 13.95 -20.70 14.01
C THR A 190 13.40 -19.32 13.70
N LEU A 191 13.02 -18.58 14.75
CA LEU A 191 12.60 -17.19 14.63
C LEU A 191 13.82 -16.27 14.69
N HIS A 192 14.14 -15.59 13.59
CA HIS A 192 15.17 -14.55 13.59
C HIS A 192 14.53 -13.20 13.93
N SER A 193 14.55 -12.82 15.21
CA SER A 193 13.77 -11.68 15.73
C SER A 193 14.59 -10.49 16.24
N SER A 194 15.91 -10.59 16.36
CA SER A 194 16.74 -9.53 16.93
C SER A 194 16.63 -8.24 16.12
N ASN A 195 16.03 -7.21 16.73
CA ASN A 195 15.86 -5.85 16.18
C ASN A 195 15.32 -5.79 14.74
N SER A 196 14.48 -6.76 14.37
CA SER A 196 13.95 -6.89 13.01
C SER A 196 12.51 -6.41 12.93
N HIS A 197 12.19 -5.69 11.85
CA HIS A 197 10.81 -5.28 11.56
C HIS A 197 9.89 -6.51 11.48
N VAL A 198 8.67 -6.42 12.00
CA VAL A 198 7.69 -7.51 12.08
C VAL A 198 7.49 -8.25 10.77
N LEU A 199 7.56 -7.54 9.64
CA LEU A 199 7.43 -8.13 8.31
C LEU A 199 8.66 -8.89 7.85
N ASN A 200 9.84 -8.43 8.24
CA ASN A 200 11.09 -9.11 7.92
C ASN A 200 11.11 -10.45 8.64
N VAL A 201 10.67 -10.48 9.91
CA VAL A 201 10.52 -11.74 10.67
C VAL A 201 9.55 -12.69 9.98
N TRP A 202 8.38 -12.20 9.56
CA TRP A 202 7.42 -13.02 8.80
C TRP A 202 8.05 -13.61 7.54
N GLN A 203 8.73 -12.78 6.74
CA GLN A 203 9.25 -13.17 5.45
C GLN A 203 10.46 -14.10 5.55
N THR A 204 11.44 -13.81 6.40
CA THR A 204 12.63 -14.64 6.55
C THR A 204 12.25 -16.02 7.05
N THR A 205 11.37 -16.10 8.04
CA THR A 205 10.83 -17.39 8.50
C THR A 205 10.05 -18.10 7.39
N ARG A 206 9.23 -17.38 6.60
CA ARG A 206 8.51 -17.98 5.46
C ARG A 206 9.46 -18.53 4.39
N GLN A 207 10.57 -17.87 4.12
CA GLN A 207 11.55 -18.30 3.11
C GLN A 207 12.29 -19.57 3.53
N ASN A 208 12.55 -19.73 4.83
CA ASN A 208 13.19 -20.91 5.40
C ASN A 208 12.26 -22.14 5.46
N LEU A 209 10.97 -21.98 5.17
CA LEU A 209 10.01 -23.08 5.15
C LEU A 209 9.89 -23.73 3.75
N PRO A 210 9.63 -25.05 3.69
CA PRO A 210 9.25 -25.74 2.46
C PRO A 210 8.03 -25.09 1.80
N ASN A 211 7.98 -25.06 0.46
CA ASN A 211 6.93 -24.39 -0.32
C ASN A 211 5.50 -24.74 0.14
N GLN A 212 5.25 -26.01 0.45
CA GLN A 212 3.95 -26.52 0.91
C GLN A 212 3.49 -25.90 2.24
N GLN A 213 4.42 -25.49 3.10
CA GLN A 213 4.13 -24.95 4.43
C GLN A 213 4.02 -23.41 4.44
N ARG A 214 4.47 -22.73 3.38
CA ARG A 214 4.58 -21.25 3.34
C ARG A 214 3.23 -20.54 3.46
N GLU A 215 2.18 -21.09 2.85
CA GLU A 215 0.83 -20.52 2.92
C GLU A 215 0.18 -20.77 4.30
N MET A 216 0.37 -21.97 4.85
CA MET A 216 -0.08 -22.30 6.21
C MET A 216 0.60 -21.41 7.25
N TRP A 217 1.92 -21.21 7.12
CA TRP A 217 2.67 -20.27 7.96
C TRP A 217 2.14 -18.84 7.85
N SER A 218 1.87 -18.36 6.63
CA SER A 218 1.35 -17.00 6.42
C SER A 218 -0.01 -16.82 7.09
N THR A 219 -0.88 -17.84 6.98
CA THR A 219 -2.20 -17.87 7.61
C THR A 219 -2.10 -17.89 9.13
N LEU A 220 -1.20 -18.72 9.69
CA LEU A 220 -0.94 -18.77 11.12
C LEU A 220 -0.38 -17.43 11.63
N TRP A 221 0.62 -16.87 10.95
CA TRP A 221 1.20 -15.56 11.29
C TRP A 221 0.13 -14.46 11.33
N ALA A 222 -0.75 -14.44 10.34
CA ALA A 222 -1.87 -13.51 10.30
C ALA A 222 -2.83 -13.69 11.48
N ALA A 223 -3.20 -14.93 11.80
CA ALA A 223 -4.06 -15.25 12.94
C ALA A 223 -3.42 -14.83 14.25
N THR A 224 -2.10 -15.01 14.38
CA THR A 224 -1.31 -14.60 15.53
C THR A 224 -1.30 -13.09 15.71
N CYS A 225 -0.88 -12.33 14.70
CA CYS A 225 -0.87 -10.86 14.80
C CYS A 225 -2.27 -10.32 15.09
N TRP A 226 -3.30 -10.85 14.43
CA TRP A 226 -4.68 -10.43 14.68
C TRP A 226 -5.15 -10.72 16.11
N THR A 227 -4.84 -11.91 16.62
CA THR A 227 -5.26 -12.32 17.96
C THR A 227 -4.51 -11.55 19.04
N ILE A 228 -3.19 -11.37 18.90
CA ILE A 228 -2.39 -10.51 19.79
C ILE A 228 -2.96 -9.09 19.81
N TRP A 229 -3.29 -8.53 18.65
CA TRP A 229 -3.88 -7.20 18.55
C TRP A 229 -5.22 -7.11 19.28
N LYS A 230 -6.15 -8.04 19.01
CA LYS A 230 -7.45 -8.07 19.71
C LYS A 230 -7.29 -8.22 21.22
N HIS A 231 -6.38 -9.10 21.65
CA HIS A 231 -6.11 -9.32 23.07
C HIS A 231 -5.55 -8.07 23.73
N ARG A 232 -4.58 -7.42 23.09
CA ARG A 232 -4.05 -6.11 23.52
C ARG A 232 -5.15 -5.08 23.66
N CYS A 233 -6.02 -4.94 22.65
CA CYS A 233 -7.15 -4.01 22.73
C CYS A 233 -8.05 -4.32 23.93
N SER A 234 -8.36 -5.60 24.16
CA SER A 234 -9.21 -6.02 25.29
C SER A 234 -8.53 -5.74 26.65
N VAL A 235 -7.20 -5.90 26.74
CA VAL A 235 -6.42 -5.55 27.95
C VAL A 235 -6.45 -4.04 28.20
N VAL A 236 -6.35 -3.23 27.15
CA VAL A 236 -6.33 -1.76 27.25
C VAL A 236 -7.71 -1.18 27.56
N PHE A 237 -8.78 -1.69 26.94
CA PHE A 237 -10.11 -1.09 27.03
C PHE A 237 -11.05 -1.80 28.01
N ASP A 238 -10.88 -3.12 28.22
CA ASP A 238 -11.76 -3.91 29.10
C ASP A 238 -11.09 -4.24 30.45
N ASN A 239 -9.91 -3.70 30.74
CA ASN A 239 -9.12 -4.01 31.94
C ASN A 239 -8.85 -5.51 32.18
N LYS A 240 -8.87 -6.31 31.11
CA LYS A 240 -8.53 -7.74 31.19
C LYS A 240 -7.03 -7.91 31.47
N ARG A 241 -6.66 -9.04 32.09
CA ARG A 241 -5.26 -9.42 32.28
C ARG A 241 -4.70 -10.11 31.02
N PRO A 242 -3.42 -9.90 30.67
CA PRO A 242 -2.74 -10.68 29.64
C PRO A 242 -2.85 -12.19 29.91
N SER A 243 -3.26 -12.97 28.92
CA SER A 243 -3.49 -14.42 29.07
C SER A 243 -2.98 -15.16 27.84
N LEU A 244 -1.84 -15.85 28.01
CA LEU A 244 -1.26 -16.68 26.95
C LEU A 244 -2.22 -17.80 26.53
N ARG A 245 -2.87 -18.45 27.51
CA ARG A 245 -3.80 -19.57 27.26
C ARG A 245 -4.93 -19.14 26.34
N GLN A 246 -5.57 -18.01 26.61
CA GLN A 246 -6.67 -17.50 25.79
C GLN A 246 -6.20 -17.19 24.37
N VAL A 247 -5.06 -16.50 24.25
CA VAL A 247 -4.49 -16.15 22.94
C VAL A 247 -4.15 -17.40 22.12
N PHE A 248 -3.58 -18.43 22.73
CA PHE A 248 -3.31 -19.69 22.03
C PHE A 248 -4.58 -20.38 21.53
N THR A 249 -5.62 -20.48 22.36
CA THR A 249 -6.91 -21.07 21.98
C THR A 249 -7.55 -20.31 20.82
N ASP A 250 -7.52 -18.98 20.87
CA ASP A 250 -8.08 -18.12 19.83
C ASP A 250 -7.29 -18.24 18.52
N ILE A 251 -5.96 -18.35 18.57
CA ILE A 251 -5.12 -18.54 17.38
C ILE A 251 -5.44 -19.87 16.73
N GLN A 252 -5.46 -20.97 17.49
CA GLN A 252 -5.79 -22.29 16.96
C GLN A 252 -7.17 -22.32 16.30
N SER A 253 -8.15 -21.68 16.93
CA SER A 253 -9.51 -21.58 16.41
C SER A 253 -9.55 -20.78 15.11
N ASN A 254 -8.94 -19.60 15.07
CA ASN A 254 -8.89 -18.75 13.88
C ASN A 254 -8.15 -19.44 12.72
N THR A 255 -6.98 -20.03 12.98
CA THR A 255 -6.18 -20.71 11.94
C THR A 255 -6.93 -21.90 11.35
N ARG A 256 -7.59 -22.73 12.17
CA ARG A 256 -8.43 -23.84 11.69
C ARG A 256 -9.56 -23.35 10.79
N LEU A 257 -10.29 -22.33 11.24
CA LEU A 257 -11.39 -21.75 10.47
C LEU A 257 -10.94 -21.22 9.11
N TRP A 258 -9.77 -20.58 9.02
CA TRP A 258 -9.33 -19.95 7.78
C TRP A 258 -8.63 -20.91 6.81
N ILE A 259 -8.04 -22.01 7.30
CA ILE A 259 -7.46 -23.03 6.43
C ILE A 259 -8.56 -23.81 5.70
N LEU A 260 -9.68 -24.06 6.39
CA LEU A 260 -10.83 -24.82 5.88
C LEU A 260 -11.75 -24.02 4.94
N SER A 261 -11.61 -22.69 4.91
CA SER A 261 -12.26 -21.81 3.92
C SER A 261 -11.47 -21.72 2.62
#